data_AF-A0A0B1TPD4-F1
#
_entry.id   AF-A0A0B1TPD4-F1
#
_cell.length_a   1.000
_cell.length_b   1.000
_cell.length_c   1.000
_cell.angle_alpha   90.00
_cell.angle_beta   90.00
_cell.angle_gamma   90.00
#
_symmetry.space_group_name_H-M   'P 1'
#
loop_
_entity.id
_entity.type
_entity.pdbx_description
1 polymer ?
#
loop_
_entity_poly.entity_id
_entity_poly.type
_entity_poly.pdbx_seq_one_letter_code
_entity_poly.pdbx_strand_id
1 'polypeptide(L)'
;MAFTTSAVLFALQMFKLVVLAVICVLALAQQCPPNEEFRECGTACEPKCNVPESPICTMQCIVNVCQCKPGFKRGPNGCVSPGPGCE
;
A
#
# COMPACT_ATOMS: atom_id res chain seq x y z
N MET A 1 29.32 24.95 31.45
CA MET A 1 28.30 25.37 30.45
C MET A 1 28.37 24.59 29.12
N ALA A 2 29.47 23.92 28.76
CA ALA A 2 29.54 23.13 27.52
C ALA A 2 28.82 21.76 27.57
N PHE A 3 28.85 21.07 28.71
CA PHE A 3 28.24 19.73 28.85
C PHE A 3 26.71 19.72 28.69
N THR A 4 26.04 20.81 29.08
CA THR A 4 24.59 20.96 28.92
C THR A 4 24.21 21.21 27.45
N THR A 5 25.07 21.87 26.68
CA THR A 5 24.81 22.13 25.25
C THR A 5 24.87 20.84 24.42
N SER A 6 25.80 19.93 24.70
CA SER A 6 25.88 18.63 24.02
C SER A 6 24.68 17.75 24.33
N ALA A 7 24.25 17.66 25.60
CA ALA A 7 23.07 16.89 25.99
C ALA A 7 21.77 17.43 25.34
N VAL A 8 21.62 18.75 25.23
CA VAL A 8 20.50 19.39 24.54
C VAL A 8 20.55 19.11 23.03
N LEU A 9 21.73 19.17 22.40
CA LEU A 9 21.90 18.81 20.98
C LEU A 9 21.53 17.34 20.70
N PHE A 10 21.93 16.40 21.57
CA PHE A 10 21.54 15.00 21.47
C PHE A 10 20.03 14.80 21.64
N ALA A 11 19.41 15.46 22.63
CA ALA A 11 17.97 15.39 22.84
C ALA A 11 17.18 15.93 21.64
N LEU A 12 17.60 17.06 21.06
CA LEU A 12 17.00 17.63 19.86
C LEU A 12 17.18 16.72 18.64
N GLN A 13 18.35 16.08 18.49
CA GLN A 13 18.59 15.14 17.40
C GLN A 13 17.72 13.88 17.51
N MET A 14 17.58 13.34 18.73
CA MET A 14 16.67 12.22 18.99
C MET A 14 15.22 12.60 18.73
N PHE A 15 14.79 13.81 19.13
CA PHE A 15 13.45 14.30 18.84
C PHE A 15 13.20 14.44 17.34
N LYS A 16 14.16 14.98 16.57
CA LYS A 16 14.07 15.04 15.11
C LYS A 16 13.95 13.67 14.47
N LEU A 17 14.73 12.68 14.93
CA LEU A 17 14.64 11.30 14.44
C LEU A 17 13.28 10.68 14.75
N VAL A 18 12.75 10.90 15.95
CA VAL A 18 11.41 10.43 16.34
C VAL A 18 10.34 11.11 15.49
N VAL A 19 10.40 12.44 15.32
CA VAL A 19 9.46 13.19 14.48
C VAL A 19 9.52 12.71 13.03
N LEU A 20 10.73 12.51 12.47
CA LEU A 20 10.91 11.98 11.13
C LEU A 20 10.34 10.56 10.99
N ALA A 21 10.58 9.69 11.96
CA ALA A 21 10.03 8.34 11.98
C ALA A 21 8.50 8.35 12.05
N VAL A 22 7.91 9.20 12.91
CA VAL A 22 6.46 9.37 13.02
C VAL A 22 5.88 9.88 11.69
N ILE A 23 6.46 10.92 11.09
CA ILE A 23 6.02 11.43 9.78
C ILE A 23 6.11 10.34 8.70
N CYS A 24 7.20 9.57 8.69
CA CYS A 24 7.38 8.45 7.76
C CYS A 24 6.27 7.41 7.90
N VAL A 25 6.00 6.96 9.13
CA VAL A 25 4.93 5.99 9.43
C VAL A 25 3.56 6.51 8.98
N LEU A 26 3.27 7.80 9.22
CA LEU A 26 2.02 8.43 8.79
C LEU A 26 1.90 8.49 7.25
N ALA A 27 2.99 8.76 6.54
CA ALA A 27 2.99 8.85 5.08
C ALA A 27 2.80 7.48 4.39
N LEU A 28 3.36 6.40 4.96
CA LEU A 28 3.20 5.05 4.40
C LEU A 28 1.78 4.49 4.54
N ALA A 29 0.99 4.96 5.50
CA ALA A 29 -0.39 4.50 5.71
C ALA A 29 -1.36 4.89 4.57
N GLN A 30 -0.97 5.82 3.69
CA GLN A 30 -1.80 6.33 2.60
C GLN A 30 -1.59 5.61 1.27
N GLN A 31 -0.65 4.66 1.18
CA GLN A 31 -0.33 3.98 -0.08
C GLN A 31 -1.09 2.66 -0.21
N CYS A 32 -1.45 2.29 -1.44
CA CYS A 32 -1.96 0.94 -1.71
C CYS A 32 -0.95 -0.14 -1.29
N PRO A 33 -1.44 -1.33 -0.90
CA PRO A 33 -0.58 -2.46 -0.59
C PRO A 33 0.38 -2.83 -1.74
N PRO A 34 1.43 -3.63 -1.48
CA PRO A 34 2.28 -4.16 -2.52
C PRO A 34 1.47 -4.82 -3.65
N ASN A 35 1.90 -4.59 -4.90
CA ASN A 35 1.25 -5.08 -6.13
C ASN A 35 -0.16 -4.54 -6.40
N GLU A 36 -0.56 -3.49 -5.68
CA GLU A 36 -1.77 -2.73 -5.94
C GLU A 36 -1.42 -1.33 -6.44
N GLU A 37 -2.33 -0.74 -7.20
CA GLU A 37 -2.27 0.65 -7.63
C GLU A 37 -3.58 1.35 -7.30
N PHE A 38 -3.47 2.63 -6.94
CA PHE A 38 -4.64 3.45 -6.67
C PHE A 38 -5.34 3.78 -7.98
N ARG A 39 -6.64 3.57 -8.01
CA ARG A 39 -7.50 3.97 -9.11
C ARG A 39 -8.61 4.87 -8.57
N GLU A 40 -8.71 6.07 -9.14
CA GLU A 40 -9.87 6.94 -8.92
C GLU A 40 -11.16 6.25 -9.36
N CYS A 41 -11.07 5.42 -10.40
CA CYS A 41 -12.15 4.58 -10.91
C CYS A 41 -11.65 3.15 -11.19
N GLY A 42 -11.85 2.23 -10.26
CA GLY A 42 -11.52 0.81 -10.42
C GLY A 42 -12.65 -0.01 -11.02
N THR A 43 -12.31 -1.14 -11.65
CA THR A 43 -13.30 -2.12 -12.11
C THR A 43 -13.75 -3.01 -10.95
N ALA A 44 -15.00 -3.43 -10.99
CA ALA A 44 -15.50 -4.43 -10.05
C ALA A 44 -15.19 -5.88 -10.42
N CYS A 45 -14.64 -6.12 -11.61
CA CYS A 45 -14.27 -7.45 -12.08
C CYS A 45 -12.75 -7.62 -12.05
N GLU A 46 -12.16 -7.27 -10.92
CA GLU A 46 -10.76 -7.49 -10.70
C GLU A 46 -10.43 -9.00 -10.70
N PRO A 47 -9.35 -9.43 -11.38
CA PRO A 47 -8.96 -10.84 -11.43
C PRO A 47 -8.72 -11.42 -10.04
N LYS A 48 -9.17 -12.66 -9.81
CA LYS A 48 -9.02 -13.38 -8.53
C LYS A 48 -8.32 -14.71 -8.78
N CYS A 49 -7.53 -15.16 -7.81
CA CYS A 49 -6.87 -16.46 -7.88
C CYS A 49 -7.90 -17.60 -7.90
N ASN A 50 -7.72 -18.58 -8.78
CA ASN A 50 -8.53 -19.81 -8.81
C ASN A 50 -10.04 -19.53 -9.03
N VAL A 51 -10.35 -18.38 -9.62
CA VAL A 51 -11.71 -18.00 -10.02
C VAL A 51 -11.65 -17.65 -11.50
N PRO A 52 -12.45 -18.31 -12.35
CA PRO A 52 -12.49 -17.98 -13.77
C PRO A 52 -12.93 -16.53 -13.95
N GLU A 53 -12.32 -15.83 -14.90
CA GLU A 53 -12.72 -14.48 -15.23
C GLU A 53 -14.17 -14.46 -15.69
N SER A 54 -14.96 -13.54 -15.13
CA SER A 54 -16.35 -13.39 -15.53
C SER A 54 -16.40 -12.81 -16.94
N PRO A 55 -17.11 -13.43 -17.89
CA PRO A 55 -17.30 -12.86 -19.23
C PRO A 55 -18.20 -11.62 -19.20
N ILE A 56 -18.97 -11.44 -18.12
CA ILE A 56 -19.85 -10.31 -17.91
C ILE A 56 -19.25 -9.44 -16.82
N CYS A 57 -18.90 -8.21 -17.18
CA CYS A 57 -18.52 -7.18 -16.23
C CYS A 57 -19.41 -5.96 -16.39
N THR A 58 -19.98 -5.48 -15.28
CA THR A 58 -20.71 -4.21 -15.28
C THR A 58 -19.70 -3.05 -15.38
N MET A 59 -20.08 -1.98 -16.07
CA MET A 59 -19.26 -0.75 -16.20
C MET A 59 -19.27 0.10 -14.93
N GLN A 60 -19.35 -0.55 -13.77
CA GLN A 60 -19.40 0.12 -12.48
C GLN A 60 -18.01 0.63 -12.09
N CYS A 61 -17.98 1.86 -11.62
CA CYS A 61 -16.78 2.55 -11.19
C CYS A 61 -16.65 2.45 -9.67
N ILE A 62 -15.70 1.65 -9.18
CA ILE A 62 -15.38 1.63 -7.75
C ILE A 62 -14.45 2.81 -7.48
N VAL A 63 -14.99 3.84 -6.81
CA VAL A 63 -14.31 5.11 -6.63
C VAL A 63 -13.21 4.99 -5.57
N ASN A 64 -12.02 5.56 -5.85
CA ASN A 64 -10.88 5.65 -4.94
C ASN A 64 -10.47 4.31 -4.31
N VAL A 65 -10.20 3.31 -5.14
CA VAL A 65 -9.91 1.93 -4.72
C VAL A 65 -8.46 1.53 -5.04
N CYS A 66 -7.86 0.73 -4.18
CA CYS A 66 -6.64 0.00 -4.49
C CYS A 66 -6.98 -1.27 -5.27
N GLN A 67 -6.41 -1.41 -6.45
CA GLN A 67 -6.68 -2.53 -7.34
C GLN A 67 -5.37 -3.20 -7.76
N CYS A 68 -5.37 -4.51 -7.94
CA CYS A 68 -4.22 -5.26 -8.43
C CYS A 68 -3.68 -4.64 -9.71
N LYS A 69 -2.36 -4.49 -9.75
CA LYS A 69 -1.64 -4.06 -10.95
C LYS A 69 -1.89 -5.05 -12.10
N PRO A 70 -1.78 -4.60 -13.36
CA PRO A 70 -1.84 -5.50 -14.51
C PRO A 70 -0.88 -6.69 -14.35
N GLY A 71 -1.38 -7.91 -14.57
CA GLY A 71 -0.63 -9.15 -14.40
C GLY A 71 -0.65 -9.73 -12.98
N PHE A 72 -1.36 -9.12 -12.02
CA PHE A 72 -1.58 -9.68 -10.68
C PHE A 72 -3.05 -10.06 -10.48
N LYS A 73 -3.30 -11.05 -9.61
CA LYS A 73 -4.63 -11.51 -9.22
C LYS A 73 -4.84 -11.33 -7.71
N ARG A 74 -6.07 -11.01 -7.30
CA ARG A 74 -6.42 -10.88 -5.90
C ARG A 74 -6.50 -12.27 -5.24
N GLY A 75 -5.59 -12.50 -4.31
CA GLY A 75 -5.58 -13.65 -3.42
C GLY A 75 -6.07 -13.29 -2.01
N PRO A 76 -5.96 -14.22 -1.05
CA PRO A 76 -6.43 -14.03 0.33
C PRO A 76 -5.61 -12.96 1.09
N ASN A 77 -4.34 -12.76 0.73
CA ASN A 77 -3.41 -11.86 1.41
C ASN A 77 -3.02 -10.63 0.55
N GLY A 78 -3.82 -10.31 -0.47
CA GLY A 78 -3.53 -9.22 -1.42
C GLY A 78 -3.22 -9.72 -2.83
N CYS A 79 -2.62 -8.86 -3.64
CA CYS A 79 -2.35 -9.13 -5.05
C CYS A 79 -1.06 -9.94 -5.25
N VAL A 80 -1.20 -11.08 -5.91
CA VAL A 80 -0.11 -12.04 -6.15
C VAL A 80 0.08 -12.30 -7.63
N SER A 81 1.30 -12.66 -8.03
CA SER A 81 1.58 -13.06 -9.41
C SER A 81 0.92 -14.40 -9.71
N PRO A 82 0.35 -14.60 -10.91
CA PRO A 82 -0.14 -15.90 -11.36
C PRO A 82 0.92 -16.99 -11.24
N GLY A 83 0.50 -18.20 -10.88
CA GLY A 83 1.41 -19.32 -10.67
C GLY A 83 0.74 -20.48 -9.95
N PRO A 84 1.52 -21.49 -9.51
CA PRO A 84 0.99 -22.63 -8.77
C PRO A 84 0.23 -22.18 -7.51
N GLY A 85 -1.09 -22.39 -7.49
CA GLY A 85 -1.98 -21.95 -6.41
C GLY A 85 -2.70 -20.61 -6.63
N CYS A 86 -2.45 -19.93 -7.75
CA CYS A 86 -3.21 -18.78 -8.21
C CYS A 86 -3.35 -18.85 -9.74
N GLU A 87 -4.21 -19.78 -10.18
CA GLU A 87 -4.51 -20.00 -11.60
C GLU A 87 -5.43 -18.93 -12.18
#